data_AF-A0A7R9LRC2-F1
#
_entry.id   AF-A0A7R9LRC2-F1
#
_cell.length_a   1.000
_cell.length_b   1.000
_cell.length_c   1.000
_cell.angle_alpha   90.00
_cell.angle_beta   90.00
_cell.angle_gamma   90.00
#
_symmetry.space_group_name_H-M   'P 1'
#
loop_
_entity.id
_entity.type
_entity.pdbx_description
1 polymer ?
#
loop_
_entity_poly.entity_id
_entity_poly.type
_entity_poly.pdbx_seq_one_letter_code
_entity_poly.pdbx_strand_id
1 'polypeptide(L)'
;MCETSAINRRNRKGCLSEEFYRWSDEPFEEMDSTIAVQQFIQQTIRRDPSNIDEILSAPEGQEEGGWKYEHLRQFCLELNRLAVKLQTECSAQTCTQMTATEQWIFLCAAHKTPKEC
;
A
#
# COMPACT_ATOMS: atom_id res chain seq x y z
N MET A 1 -2.90 -36.72 8.50
CA MET A 1 -3.27 -35.33 8.81
C MET A 1 -2.45 -34.47 7.87
N CYS A 2 -3.08 -33.80 6.91
CA CYS A 2 -2.38 -33.00 5.91
C CYS A 2 -1.94 -31.71 6.63
N GLU A 3 -0.63 -31.49 6.76
CA GLU A 3 -0.09 -30.24 7.24
C GLU A 3 -0.54 -29.14 6.27
N THR A 4 -1.48 -28.31 6.70
CA THR A 4 -1.81 -27.05 6.01
C THR A 4 -0.56 -26.16 6.08
N SER A 5 0.25 -26.22 5.03
CA SER A 5 1.38 -25.31 4.83
C SER A 5 0.91 -23.87 5.06
N ALA A 6 1.46 -23.19 6.07
CA ALA A 6 1.17 -21.79 6.35
C ALA A 6 1.30 -20.93 5.08
N ILE A 7 0.32 -20.06 4.81
CA ILE A 7 0.28 -19.22 3.61
C ILE A 7 1.38 -18.15 3.74
N ASN A 8 2.42 -18.25 2.91
CA ASN A 8 3.49 -17.26 2.90
C ASN A 8 3.09 -16.01 2.08
N ARG A 9 2.52 -15.02 2.75
CA ARG A 9 2.07 -13.73 2.20
C ARG A 9 3.24 -12.76 1.94
N ARG A 10 4.22 -13.20 1.14
CA ARG A 10 5.37 -12.36 0.72
C ARG A 10 5.63 -12.50 -0.78
N ASN A 11 5.96 -11.36 -1.41
CA ASN A 11 6.33 -11.35 -2.82
C ASN A 11 7.74 -11.91 -2.96
N ARG A 12 7.89 -12.99 -3.74
CA ARG A 12 9.21 -13.59 -4.00
C ARG A 12 10.05 -12.65 -4.87
N LYS A 13 11.38 -12.74 -4.75
CA LYS A 13 12.29 -12.02 -5.66
C LYS A 13 12.01 -12.48 -7.09
N GLY A 14 11.85 -11.52 -8.01
CA GLY A 14 11.53 -11.81 -9.40
C GLY A 14 10.06 -12.18 -9.68
N CYS A 15 9.16 -12.03 -8.70
CA CYS A 15 7.72 -12.23 -8.88
C CYS A 15 7.18 -11.35 -10.02
N LEU A 16 6.32 -11.93 -10.87
CA LEU A 16 5.68 -11.20 -11.95
C LEU A 16 4.69 -10.16 -11.39
N SER A 17 4.47 -9.08 -12.15
CA SER A 17 3.53 -8.02 -11.77
C SER A 17 2.11 -8.54 -11.50
N GLU A 18 1.70 -9.60 -12.21
CA GLU A 18 0.39 -10.27 -12.12
C GLU A 18 0.26 -11.20 -10.90
N GLU A 19 1.39 -11.66 -10.37
CA GLU A 19 1.46 -12.54 -9.19
C GLU A 19 1.69 -11.74 -7.90
N PHE A 20 2.02 -10.46 -8.03
CA PHE A 20 2.32 -9.56 -6.92
C PHE A 20 1.08 -9.37 -6.03
N TYR A 21 1.21 -9.68 -4.74
CA TYR A 21 0.13 -9.67 -3.75
C TYR A 21 -1.02 -10.66 -4.00
N ARG A 22 -0.85 -11.66 -4.88
CA ARG A 22 -1.91 -12.62 -5.25
C ARG A 22 -1.86 -13.89 -4.40
N TRP A 23 -2.04 -13.74 -3.09
CA TRP A 23 -2.14 -14.87 -2.16
C TRP A 23 -3.60 -15.30 -1.97
N SER A 24 -3.80 -16.52 -1.47
CA SER A 24 -5.13 -17.01 -1.09
C SER A 24 -5.64 -16.30 0.17
N ASP A 25 -6.94 -16.02 0.19
CA ASP A 25 -7.62 -15.44 1.33
C ASP A 25 -7.49 -16.31 2.58
N GLU A 26 -7.42 -15.65 3.73
CA GLU A 26 -7.33 -16.26 5.05
C GLU A 26 -8.20 -15.44 6.00
N PRO A 27 -8.95 -16.07 6.92
CA PRO A 27 -9.66 -15.34 7.96
C PRO A 27 -8.69 -14.56 8.84
N PHE A 28 -9.10 -13.38 9.32
CA PHE A 28 -8.24 -12.55 10.18
C PHE A 28 -7.76 -13.29 11.43
N GLU A 29 -8.64 -14.09 12.04
CA GLU A 29 -8.38 -14.88 13.25
C GLU A 29 -7.27 -15.94 13.05
N GLU A 30 -7.06 -16.40 11.81
CA GLU A 30 -6.07 -17.40 11.45
C GLU A 30 -4.73 -16.77 11.01
N MET A 31 -4.67 -15.43 10.86
CA MET A 31 -3.44 -14.73 10.46
C MET A 31 -2.45 -14.64 11.61
N ASP A 32 -1.61 -15.66 11.75
CA ASP A 32 -0.51 -15.67 12.73
C ASP A 32 0.73 -14.93 12.21
N SER A 33 0.67 -13.59 12.20
CA SER A 33 1.77 -12.73 11.76
C SER A 33 1.82 -11.39 12.49
N THR A 34 3.03 -10.86 12.71
CA THR A 34 3.21 -9.48 13.22
C THR A 34 2.66 -8.40 12.29
N ILE A 35 2.33 -8.77 11.05
CA ILE A 35 1.74 -7.90 10.03
C ILE A 35 0.33 -8.35 9.63
N ALA A 36 -0.39 -9.08 10.49
CA ALA A 36 -1.74 -9.60 10.21
C ALA A 36 -2.71 -8.51 9.76
N VAL A 37 -2.71 -7.35 10.44
CA VAL A 37 -3.54 -6.20 10.08
C VAL A 37 -3.26 -5.71 8.66
N GLN A 38 -1.98 -5.54 8.31
CA GLN A 38 -1.57 -5.15 6.96
C GLN A 38 -2.02 -6.18 5.91
N GLN A 39 -1.85 -7.47 6.22
CA GLN A 39 -2.24 -8.56 5.33
C GLN A 39 -3.74 -8.60 5.10
N PHE A 40 -4.53 -8.35 6.15
CA PHE A 40 -5.98 -8.26 6.06
C PHE A 40 -6.42 -7.10 5.19
N ILE A 41 -5.87 -5.89 5.42
CA ILE A 41 -6.14 -4.72 4.56
C ILE A 41 -5.82 -5.03 3.09
N GLN A 42 -4.66 -5.62 2.81
CA GLN A 42 -4.24 -5.98 1.46
C GLN A 42 -5.22 -6.98 0.82
N GLN A 43 -5.62 -8.02 1.56
CA GLN A 43 -6.58 -9.01 1.10
C GLN A 43 -7.92 -8.35 0.75
N THR A 44 -8.48 -7.54 1.64
CA THR A 44 -9.77 -6.87 1.42
C THR A 44 -9.74 -5.96 0.20
N ILE A 45 -8.68 -5.16 0.04
CA ILE A 45 -8.49 -4.30 -1.15
C ILE A 45 -8.41 -5.13 -2.44
N ARG A 46 -7.72 -6.28 -2.41
CA ARG A 46 -7.53 -7.12 -3.61
C ARG A 46 -8.77 -7.93 -3.97
N ARG A 47 -9.60 -8.27 -2.98
CA ARG A 47 -10.88 -8.96 -3.20
C ARG A 47 -11.88 -8.06 -3.92
N ASP A 48 -12.08 -6.84 -3.42
CA ASP A 48 -12.90 -5.84 -4.10
C ASP A 48 -12.42 -4.41 -3.77
N PRO A 49 -11.65 -3.76 -4.66
CA PRO A 49 -11.16 -2.40 -4.42
C PRO A 49 -12.27 -1.33 -4.46
N SER A 50 -13.47 -1.66 -4.95
CA SER A 50 -14.60 -0.74 -5.00
C SER A 50 -15.44 -0.75 -3.71
N ASN A 51 -15.31 -1.79 -2.89
CA ASN A 51 -16.02 -1.93 -1.62
C ASN A 51 -15.29 -1.18 -0.48
N ILE A 52 -15.39 0.15 -0.52
CA ILE A 52 -14.72 1.03 0.45
C ILE A 52 -15.19 0.77 1.89
N ASP A 53 -16.49 0.51 2.08
CA ASP A 53 -17.05 0.26 3.41
C ASP A 53 -16.41 -0.95 4.05
N GLU A 54 -16.22 -2.04 3.30
CA GLU A 54 -15.53 -3.23 3.80
C GLU A 54 -14.05 -2.99 4.05
N ILE A 55 -13.36 -2.26 3.15
CA ILE A 55 -11.93 -1.94 3.29
C ILE A 55 -11.66 -1.13 4.57
N LEU A 56 -12.57 -0.22 4.94
CA LEU A 56 -12.41 0.64 6.11
C LEU A 56 -12.94 0.02 7.41
N SER A 57 -13.69 -1.09 7.33
CA SER A 57 -14.24 -1.78 8.49
C SER A 57 -13.17 -2.62 9.19
N ALA A 58 -12.70 -2.13 10.33
CA ALA A 58 -11.72 -2.84 11.15
C ALA A 58 -12.31 -4.13 11.75
N PRO A 59 -11.53 -5.22 11.84
CA PRO A 59 -11.92 -6.41 12.60
C PRO A 59 -12.18 -6.10 14.09
N GLU A 60 -13.00 -6.94 14.73
CA GLU A 60 -13.30 -6.81 16.15
C GLU A 60 -12.03 -6.90 17.00
N GLY A 61 -11.93 -6.04 18.03
CA GLY A 61 -10.79 -6.00 18.94
C GLY A 61 -9.57 -5.24 18.43
N GLN A 62 -9.56 -4.75 17.18
CA GLN A 62 -8.46 -3.94 16.66
C GLN A 62 -8.51 -2.49 17.18
N GLU A 63 -7.38 -1.99 17.66
CA GLU A 63 -7.25 -0.60 18.08
C GLU A 63 -7.26 0.36 16.88
N GLU A 64 -8.04 1.45 16.99
CA GLU A 64 -8.25 2.42 15.92
C GLU A 64 -6.94 3.09 15.45
N GLY A 65 -6.03 3.41 16.39
CA GLY A 65 -4.73 4.00 16.07
C GLY A 65 -3.87 3.06 15.23
N GLY A 66 -3.77 1.79 15.64
CA GLY A 66 -3.09 0.74 14.88
C GLY A 66 -3.69 0.52 13.49
N TRP A 67 -5.03 0.49 13.39
CA TRP A 67 -5.73 0.33 12.10
C TRP A 67 -5.41 1.46 11.11
N LYS A 68 -5.50 2.71 11.58
CA LYS A 68 -5.16 3.90 10.78
C LYS A 68 -3.70 3.91 10.35
N TYR A 69 -2.80 3.52 11.25
CA TYR A 69 -1.38 3.44 10.96
C TYR A 69 -1.09 2.43 9.83
N GLU A 70 -1.70 1.25 9.87
CA GLU A 70 -1.49 0.24 8.83
C GLU A 70 -2.11 0.63 7.49
N HIS A 71 -3.26 1.31 7.47
CA HIS A 71 -3.79 1.92 6.25
C HIS A 71 -2.84 2.96 5.66
N LEU A 72 -2.23 3.81 6.50
CA LEU A 72 -1.24 4.79 6.04
C LEU A 72 -0.03 4.10 5.39
N ARG A 73 0.47 3.02 6.00
CA ARG A 73 1.55 2.21 5.41
C ARG A 73 1.11 1.61 4.08
N GLN A 74 -0.13 1.13 3.98
CA GLN A 74 -0.66 0.57 2.75
C GLN A 74 -0.76 1.62 1.62
N PHE A 75 -1.17 2.86 1.93
CA PHE A 75 -1.15 3.94 0.94
C PHE A 75 0.26 4.21 0.41
N CYS A 76 1.27 4.25 1.28
CA CYS A 76 2.65 4.42 0.84
C CYS A 76 3.11 3.27 -0.09
N LEU A 77 2.72 2.03 0.19
CA LEU A 77 3.08 0.88 -0.65
C LEU A 77 2.43 0.96 -2.04
N GLU A 78 1.14 1.27 -2.13
CA GLU A 78 0.46 1.40 -3.43
C GLU A 78 0.94 2.64 -4.20
N LEU A 79 1.16 3.77 -3.51
CA LEU A 79 1.68 4.99 -4.13
C LEU A 79 3.08 4.78 -4.72
N ASN A 80 3.97 4.05 -4.04
CA ASN A 80 5.30 3.74 -4.55
C ASN A 80 5.23 2.98 -5.89
N ARG A 81 4.32 2.02 -6.02
CA ARG A 81 4.13 1.29 -7.28
C ARG A 81 3.62 2.21 -8.39
N LEU A 82 2.70 3.12 -8.08
CA LEU A 82 2.21 4.11 -9.02
C LEU A 82 3.32 5.06 -9.48
N ALA A 83 4.10 5.60 -8.53
CA ALA A 83 5.21 6.50 -8.83
C ALA A 83 6.24 5.86 -9.77
N VAL A 84 6.61 4.59 -9.54
CA VAL A 84 7.52 3.84 -10.43
C VAL A 84 6.93 3.71 -11.85
N LYS A 85 5.64 3.41 -11.99
CA LYS A 85 5.00 3.30 -13.31
C LYS A 85 5.02 4.64 -14.07
N LEU A 86 4.95 5.75 -13.36
CA LEU A 86 4.94 7.10 -13.94
C LEU A 86 6.34 7.64 -14.28
N GLN A 87 7.43 6.95 -13.94
CA GLN A 87 8.81 7.44 -14.17
C GLN A 87 9.16 7.68 -15.65
N THR A 88 8.44 7.04 -16.58
CA THR A 88 8.64 7.25 -18.02
C THR A 88 8.03 8.56 -18.51
N GLU A 89 7.02 9.07 -17.80
CA GLU A 89 6.29 10.30 -18.13
C GLU A 89 6.76 11.49 -17.29
N CYS A 90 7.18 11.24 -16.05
CA CYS A 90 7.63 12.25 -15.09
C CYS A 90 9.16 12.21 -14.93
N SER A 91 9.83 13.19 -15.55
CA SER A 91 11.26 13.42 -15.42
C SER A 91 11.54 14.88 -15.05
N ALA A 92 12.77 15.21 -14.71
CA ALA A 92 13.18 16.60 -14.45
C ALA A 92 13.01 17.54 -15.66
N GLN A 93 12.81 17.00 -16.87
CA GLN A 93 12.56 17.77 -18.08
C GLN A 93 11.07 18.00 -18.33
N THR A 94 10.21 17.01 -18.02
CA THR A 94 8.76 17.11 -18.23
C THR A 94 8.04 17.72 -17.04
N CYS A 95 8.48 17.41 -15.83
CA CYS A 95 7.96 17.91 -14.56
C CYS A 95 9.06 18.72 -13.85
N THR A 96 9.30 19.94 -14.33
CA THR A 96 10.38 20.82 -13.83
C THR A 96 10.16 21.32 -12.40
N GLN A 97 8.91 21.24 -11.91
CA GLN A 97 8.49 21.61 -10.56
C GLN A 97 7.41 20.63 -10.08
N MET A 98 7.38 20.35 -8.77
CA MET A 98 6.33 19.54 -8.16
C MET A 98 5.01 20.34 -8.08
N THR A 99 4.19 20.26 -9.12
CA THR A 99 2.89 20.96 -9.22
C THR A 99 1.73 19.98 -9.30
N ALA A 100 0.55 20.37 -8.81
CA ALA A 100 -0.70 19.62 -9.06
C ALA A 100 -1.61 20.32 -10.08
N THR A 101 -1.54 21.65 -10.15
CA THR A 101 -2.24 22.52 -11.11
C THR A 101 -1.36 23.75 -11.37
N GLU A 102 -1.75 24.62 -12.28
CA GLU A 102 -1.05 25.89 -12.55
C GLU A 102 -0.99 26.84 -11.35
N GLN A 103 -1.85 26.64 -10.33
CA GLN A 103 -1.98 27.54 -9.18
C GLN A 103 -1.18 27.11 -7.95
N TRP A 104 -0.72 25.85 -7.90
CA TRP A 104 -0.16 25.27 -6.67
C TRP A 104 1.13 24.51 -6.94
N ILE A 105 2.20 24.96 -6.28
CA ILE A 105 3.53 24.33 -6.25
C ILE A 105 3.76 23.75 -4.85
N PHE A 106 4.27 22.52 -4.79
CA PHE A 106 4.71 21.87 -3.56
C PHE A 106 6.22 22.05 -3.38
N LEU A 107 6.63 22.46 -2.18
CA LEU A 107 8.03 22.60 -1.81
C LEU A 107 8.48 21.41 -0.97
N CYS A 108 9.71 20.95 -1.22
CA CYS A 108 10.30 19.83 -0.51
C CYS A 108 10.78 20.24 0.88
N ALA A 109 10.13 19.70 1.91
CA ALA A 109 10.46 19.95 3.32
C ALA A 109 11.68 19.14 3.83
N ALA A 110 12.26 18.24 3.03
CA ALA A 110 13.48 17.53 3.40
C ALA A 110 14.72 18.46 3.49
N HIS A 111 14.59 19.68 2.97
CA HIS A 111 15.60 20.73 3.07
C HIS A 111 15.34 21.62 4.28
N LYS A 112 16.43 22.16 4.87
CA LYS A 112 16.37 23.07 6.02
C LYS A 112 15.45 24.27 5.78
N THR A 113 15.49 24.82 4.57
CA THR A 113 14.49 25.75 4.05
C THR A 113 13.77 25.05 2.90
N PRO A 114 12.44 24.91 2.95
CA PRO A 114 11.68 24.27 1.88
C PRO A 114 11.97 24.92 0.53
N LYS A 115 12.20 24.10 -0.50
CA LYS A 115 12.55 24.56 -1.85
C LYS A 115 11.95 23.66 -2.93
N GLU A 116 11.97 24.16 -4.15
CA GLU A 116 11.59 23.41 -5.35
C GLU A 116 12.58 22.25 -5.60
N CYS A 117 12.04 21.12 -6.06
CA CYS A 117 12.76 19.88 -6.41
C CYS A 117 12.08 19.22 -7.60
#